data_AF-A0A3Q4MFE3-F1
#
_entry.id   AF-A0A3Q4MFE3-F1
#
_cell.length_a   1.000
_cell.length_b   1.000
_cell.length_c   1.000
_cell.angle_alpha   90.00
_cell.angle_beta   90.00
_cell.angle_gamma   90.00
#
_symmetry.space_group_name_H-M   'P 1'
#
loop_
_entity.id
_entity.type
_entity.pdbx_description
1 polymer ?
#
loop_
_entity_poly.entity_id
_entity_poly.type
_entity_poly.pdbx_seq_one_letter_code
_entity_poly.pdbx_strand_id
1 'polypeptide(L)'
;MDLEDDTTILTTLKSFNSFISRPEHPQRLSEHSAGSGILQSQYKRSMELLEAAERVHSKNRYLQLDQEKKQMELSHKRARFELEKAASDSARDLEHEVDRNQELLTQIKKLEERAEERQRLEEQNNILEMRLERHNLQGDYDPVKTRVLHLKVNPTAIAKQERQQEVEALRQEVTRLRDLVRSLQSGGAVGHSQDDTHNPSFSLSLAPSKEVLDLRKQMESSELRNQRLKEVFQRKIQEFRTVCYVLTGYQIDITTENQYRLTSVYAEHMDDSLLFKKSGPAGPGSNGSMQLMETEFSKTLGEMVALHLHHQKSIPAFLSAVTLDLFSRQTTV
;
A
#
# COMPACT_ATOMS: atom_id res chain seq x y z
N MET A 1 -64.18 -29.05 -19.13
CA MET A 1 -65.64 -29.12 -19.30
C MET A 1 -65.84 -29.67 -20.68
N ASP A 2 -65.94 -31.00 -20.81
CA ASP A 2 -66.20 -31.65 -22.10
C ASP A 2 -67.46 -32.50 -21.90
N LEU A 3 -68.62 -31.85 -21.93
CA LEU A 3 -69.94 -32.50 -21.87
C LEU A 3 -70.45 -32.89 -23.27
N GLU A 4 -69.65 -32.70 -24.33
CA GLU A 4 -70.08 -32.94 -25.72
C GLU A 4 -69.84 -34.39 -26.19
N ASP A 5 -68.85 -35.09 -25.63
CA ASP A 5 -68.47 -36.47 -26.03
C ASP A 5 -69.43 -37.54 -25.48
N ASP A 6 -70.12 -37.29 -24.37
CA ASP A 6 -71.11 -38.23 -23.84
C ASP A 6 -72.38 -38.32 -24.71
N THR A 7 -72.70 -37.24 -25.44
CA THR A 7 -73.87 -37.16 -26.33
C THR A 7 -73.72 -37.98 -27.62
N THR A 8 -72.51 -38.12 -28.14
CA THR A 8 -72.22 -38.91 -29.35
C THR A 8 -72.25 -40.40 -29.06
N ILE A 9 -71.78 -40.82 -27.88
CA ILE A 9 -71.85 -42.21 -27.41
C ILE A 9 -73.30 -42.61 -27.12
N LEU A 10 -74.09 -41.72 -26.51
CA LEU A 10 -75.50 -42.01 -26.19
C LEU A 10 -76.39 -42.09 -27.44
N THR A 11 -76.11 -41.29 -28.46
CA THR A 11 -76.83 -41.32 -29.75
C THR A 11 -76.50 -42.57 -30.56
N THR A 12 -75.23 -42.99 -30.58
CA THR A 12 -74.83 -44.26 -31.21
C THR A 12 -75.43 -45.49 -30.49
N LEU A 13 -75.45 -45.51 -29.16
CA LEU A 13 -76.11 -46.57 -28.40
C LEU A 13 -77.63 -46.63 -28.65
N LYS A 14 -78.30 -45.47 -28.72
CA LYS A 14 -79.74 -45.41 -29.03
C LYS A 14 -80.04 -45.89 -30.45
N SER A 15 -79.21 -45.54 -31.44
CA SER A 15 -79.38 -46.07 -32.80
C SER A 15 -79.17 -47.57 -32.88
N PHE A 16 -78.23 -48.11 -32.09
CA PHE A 16 -77.96 -49.55 -32.06
C PHE A 16 -79.09 -50.33 -31.38
N ASN A 17 -79.67 -49.80 -30.31
CA ASN A 17 -80.81 -50.41 -29.63
C ASN A 17 -82.09 -50.38 -30.50
N SER A 18 -82.28 -49.31 -31.28
CA SER A 18 -83.35 -49.24 -32.29
C SER A 18 -83.15 -50.21 -33.45
N PHE A 19 -81.91 -50.60 -33.75
CA PHE A 19 -81.58 -51.54 -34.82
C PHE A 19 -81.87 -52.99 -34.38
N ILE A 20 -81.52 -53.36 -33.15
CA ILE A 20 -81.75 -54.71 -32.61
C ILE A 20 -83.23 -54.97 -32.30
N SER A 21 -84.01 -53.93 -32.00
CA SER A 21 -85.42 -54.06 -31.60
C SER A 21 -86.41 -54.25 -32.76
N ARG A 22 -85.94 -54.47 -34.01
CA ARG A 22 -86.83 -54.79 -35.14
C ARG A 22 -87.08 -56.31 -35.21
N PRO A 23 -88.33 -56.79 -35.05
CA PRO A 23 -88.67 -58.17 -35.35
C PRO A 23 -88.81 -58.32 -36.87
N GLU A 24 -87.73 -58.66 -37.57
CA GLU A 24 -87.80 -59.14 -38.95
C GLU A 24 -88.35 -60.58 -38.94
N HIS A 25 -89.56 -60.73 -39.45
CA HIS A 25 -90.20 -62.01 -39.72
C HIS A 25 -89.50 -62.69 -40.92
N PRO A 26 -89.27 -64.01 -40.90
CA PRO A 26 -88.53 -64.70 -41.95
C PRO A 26 -89.38 -64.84 -43.21
N GLN A 27 -89.20 -63.95 -44.18
CA GLN A 27 -89.79 -64.10 -45.50
C GLN A 27 -88.93 -65.04 -46.34
N ARG A 28 -89.23 -66.34 -46.24
CA ARG A 28 -88.80 -67.36 -47.21
C ARG A 28 -89.35 -66.97 -48.59
N LEU A 29 -88.47 -66.53 -49.49
CA LEU A 29 -88.68 -66.55 -50.93
C LEU A 29 -87.59 -67.40 -51.59
N SER A 30 -88.06 -68.55 -52.06
CA SER A 30 -87.61 -69.36 -53.19
C SER A 30 -86.17 -69.21 -53.71
N GLU A 31 -85.49 -70.36 -53.70
CA GLU A 31 -84.36 -70.77 -54.53
C GLU A 31 -84.25 -70.07 -55.90
N HIS A 32 -83.15 -69.33 -56.10
CA HIS A 32 -82.53 -69.17 -57.41
C HIS A 32 -80.99 -69.22 -57.27
N SER A 33 -80.41 -70.29 -57.80
CA SER A 33 -78.99 -70.68 -57.76
C SER A 33 -78.04 -69.79 -58.62
N ALA A 34 -78.42 -68.54 -58.91
CA ALA A 34 -77.64 -67.61 -59.76
C ALA A 34 -77.00 -66.43 -58.99
N GLY A 35 -77.19 -66.34 -57.66
CA GLY A 35 -76.67 -65.24 -56.85
C GLY A 35 -75.23 -65.39 -56.35
N SER A 36 -74.66 -66.60 -56.38
CA SER A 36 -73.36 -66.89 -55.76
C SER A 36 -72.17 -66.20 -56.47
N GLY A 37 -72.16 -66.14 -57.81
CA GLY A 37 -71.08 -65.49 -58.57
C GLY A 37 -71.13 -63.96 -58.55
N ILE A 38 -72.33 -63.39 -58.45
CA ILE A 38 -72.56 -61.94 -58.38
C ILE A 38 -72.15 -61.41 -57.00
N LEU A 39 -72.47 -62.14 -55.93
CA LEU A 39 -72.06 -61.75 -54.58
C LEU A 39 -70.55 -61.88 -54.37
N GLN A 40 -69.92 -62.93 -54.91
CA GLN A 40 -68.47 -63.13 -54.83
C GLN A 40 -67.70 -62.05 -55.60
N SER A 41 -68.18 -61.66 -56.79
CA SER A 41 -67.57 -60.57 -57.56
C SER A 41 -67.76 -59.20 -56.90
N GLN A 42 -68.91 -58.96 -56.26
CA GLN A 42 -69.15 -57.75 -55.47
C GLN A 42 -68.23 -57.67 -54.24
N TYR A 43 -68.03 -58.77 -53.52
CA TYR A 43 -67.11 -58.84 -52.38
C TYR A 43 -65.66 -58.60 -52.80
N LYS A 44 -65.22 -59.22 -53.91
CA LYS A 44 -63.89 -59.00 -54.48
C LYS A 44 -63.66 -57.52 -54.84
N ARG A 45 -64.64 -56.89 -55.52
CA ARG A 45 -64.59 -55.46 -55.85
C ARG A 45 -64.57 -54.57 -54.60
N SER A 46 -65.32 -54.94 -53.56
CA SER A 46 -65.32 -54.22 -52.28
C SER A 46 -63.95 -54.33 -51.59
N MET A 47 -63.32 -55.50 -51.63
CA MET A 47 -62.00 -55.72 -51.06
C MET A 47 -60.91 -54.95 -51.81
N GLU A 48 -60.95 -54.96 -53.14
CA GLU A 48 -60.04 -54.16 -53.98
C GLU A 48 -60.18 -52.64 -53.72
N LEU A 49 -61.41 -52.16 -53.48
CA LEU A 49 -61.68 -50.77 -53.11
C LEU A 49 -61.13 -50.41 -51.72
N LEU A 50 -61.28 -51.32 -50.75
CA LEU A 50 -60.71 -51.14 -49.41
C LEU A 50 -59.18 -51.12 -49.44
N GLU A 51 -58.54 -52.05 -50.16
CA GLU A 51 -57.09 -52.05 -50.36
C GLU A 51 -56.60 -50.81 -51.12
N ALA A 52 -57.37 -50.31 -52.08
CA ALA A 52 -57.08 -49.03 -52.75
C ALA A 52 -57.17 -47.85 -51.77
N ALA A 53 -58.18 -47.83 -50.89
CA ALA A 53 -58.33 -46.81 -49.86
C ALA A 53 -57.18 -46.85 -48.84
N GLU A 54 -56.77 -48.03 -48.38
CA GLU A 54 -55.61 -48.20 -47.49
C GLU A 54 -54.30 -47.74 -48.14
N ARG A 55 -54.10 -48.01 -49.44
CA ARG A 55 -52.96 -47.49 -50.20
C ARG A 55 -52.99 -45.96 -50.31
N VAL A 56 -54.15 -45.36 -50.49
CA VAL A 56 -54.30 -43.90 -50.48
C VAL A 56 -54.03 -43.32 -49.09
N HIS A 57 -54.57 -43.93 -48.03
CA HIS A 57 -54.35 -43.49 -46.64
C HIS A 57 -52.88 -43.60 -46.22
N SER A 58 -52.22 -44.70 -46.52
CA SER A 58 -50.78 -44.88 -46.23
C SER A 58 -49.92 -43.88 -47.00
N LYS A 59 -50.22 -43.63 -48.28
CA LYS A 59 -49.53 -42.61 -49.08
C LYS A 59 -49.78 -41.19 -48.54
N ASN A 60 -51.00 -40.89 -48.09
CA ASN A 60 -51.33 -39.60 -47.49
C ASN A 60 -50.57 -39.38 -46.17
N ARG A 61 -50.53 -40.40 -45.29
CA ARG A 61 -49.73 -40.39 -44.06
C ARG A 61 -48.24 -40.16 -44.35
N TYR A 62 -47.70 -40.81 -45.38
CA TYR A 62 -46.31 -40.61 -45.80
C TYR A 62 -46.05 -39.17 -46.26
N LEU A 63 -46.93 -38.59 -47.08
CA LEU A 63 -46.81 -37.20 -47.54
C LEU A 63 -46.89 -36.18 -46.39
N GLN A 64 -47.75 -36.42 -45.40
CA GLN A 64 -47.85 -35.59 -44.21
C GLN A 64 -46.54 -35.62 -43.41
N LEU A 65 -45.99 -36.80 -43.15
CA LEU A 65 -44.71 -36.95 -42.45
C LEU A 65 -43.55 -36.30 -43.23
N ASP A 66 -43.53 -36.41 -44.56
CA ASP A 66 -42.53 -35.75 -45.40
C ASP A 66 -42.65 -34.21 -45.34
N GLN A 67 -43.88 -33.68 -45.30
CA GLN A 67 -44.12 -32.24 -45.14
C GLN A 67 -43.68 -31.74 -43.75
N GLU A 68 -44.03 -32.45 -42.68
CA GLU A 68 -43.61 -32.13 -41.31
C GLU A 68 -42.08 -32.19 -41.16
N LYS A 69 -41.44 -33.23 -41.72
CA LYS A 69 -39.98 -33.34 -41.75
C LYS A 69 -39.33 -32.15 -42.46
N LYS A 70 -39.82 -31.76 -43.63
CA LYS A 70 -39.32 -30.59 -44.36
C LYS A 70 -39.51 -29.29 -43.58
N GLN A 71 -40.65 -29.11 -42.92
CA GLN A 71 -40.89 -27.96 -42.05
C GLN A 71 -39.93 -27.93 -40.86
N MET A 72 -39.71 -29.07 -40.21
CA MET A 72 -38.77 -29.20 -39.10
C MET A 72 -37.33 -28.92 -39.53
N GLU A 73 -36.90 -29.44 -40.69
CA GLU A 73 -35.57 -29.17 -41.26
C GLU A 73 -35.36 -27.67 -41.53
N LEU A 74 -36.38 -26.99 -42.08
CA LEU A 74 -36.34 -25.54 -42.29
C LEU A 74 -36.29 -24.77 -40.97
N SER A 75 -37.09 -25.19 -39.98
CA SER A 75 -37.07 -24.60 -38.65
C SER A 75 -35.70 -24.75 -37.98
N HIS A 76 -35.10 -25.94 -38.05
CA HIS A 76 -33.78 -26.21 -37.50
C HIS A 76 -32.69 -25.39 -38.20
N LYS A 77 -32.76 -25.26 -39.54
CA LYS A 77 -31.85 -24.39 -40.31
C LYS A 77 -31.98 -22.92 -39.87
N ARG A 78 -33.21 -22.42 -39.64
CA ARG A 78 -33.44 -21.06 -39.15
C ARG A 78 -32.89 -20.85 -37.74
N ALA A 79 -33.21 -21.75 -36.81
CA ALA A 79 -32.72 -21.68 -35.44
C ALA A 79 -31.19 -21.71 -35.37
N ARG A 80 -30.55 -22.56 -36.19
CA ARG A 80 -29.09 -22.59 -36.29
C ARG A 80 -28.50 -21.28 -36.81
N PHE A 81 -29.08 -20.73 -37.86
CA PHE A 81 -28.64 -19.45 -38.42
C PHE A 81 -28.81 -18.30 -37.43
N GLU A 82 -29.93 -18.25 -36.71
CA GLU A 82 -30.18 -17.24 -35.67
C GLU A 82 -29.18 -17.37 -34.51
N LEU A 83 -28.88 -18.59 -34.08
CA LEU A 83 -27.90 -18.84 -33.02
C LEU A 83 -26.47 -18.49 -33.47
N GLU A 84 -26.08 -18.84 -34.69
CA GLU A 84 -24.79 -18.49 -35.28
C GLU A 84 -24.64 -16.97 -35.44
N LYS A 85 -25.71 -16.30 -35.88
CA LYS A 85 -25.75 -14.84 -35.96
C LYS A 85 -25.61 -14.19 -34.59
N ALA A 86 -26.39 -14.64 -33.60
CA ALA A 86 -26.31 -14.11 -32.24
C ALA A 86 -24.93 -14.34 -31.60
N ALA A 87 -24.31 -15.50 -31.85
CA ALA A 87 -22.95 -15.78 -31.40
C ALA A 87 -21.92 -14.87 -32.09
N SER A 88 -22.07 -14.63 -33.41
CA SER A 88 -21.20 -13.73 -34.16
C SER A 88 -21.34 -12.27 -33.71
N ASP A 89 -22.57 -11.81 -33.47
CA ASP A 89 -22.83 -10.46 -32.98
C ASP A 89 -22.23 -10.28 -31.57
N SER A 90 -22.43 -11.26 -30.69
CA SER A 90 -21.83 -11.26 -29.34
C SER A 90 -20.29 -11.31 -29.37
N ALA A 91 -19.69 -12.07 -30.28
CA ALA A 91 -18.23 -12.13 -30.42
C ALA A 91 -17.66 -10.76 -30.81
N ARG A 92 -18.32 -10.07 -31.75
CA ARG A 92 -17.95 -8.71 -32.16
C ARG A 92 -18.09 -7.70 -31.03
N ASP A 93 -19.16 -7.77 -30.24
CA ASP A 93 -19.32 -6.88 -29.09
C ASP A 93 -18.23 -7.10 -28.03
N LEU A 94 -17.84 -8.35 -27.80
CA LEU A 94 -16.73 -8.69 -26.91
C LEU A 94 -15.39 -8.16 -27.44
N GLU A 95 -15.10 -8.29 -28.74
CA GLU A 95 -13.90 -7.70 -29.35
C GLU A 95 -13.85 -6.18 -29.13
N HIS A 96 -14.97 -5.48 -29.35
CA HIS A 96 -15.06 -4.05 -29.10
C HIS A 96 -14.85 -3.68 -27.62
N GLU A 97 -15.30 -4.51 -26.67
CA GLU A 97 -15.01 -4.31 -25.25
C GLU A 97 -13.53 -4.56 -24.92
N VAL A 98 -12.89 -5.54 -25.57
CA VAL A 98 -11.46 -5.78 -25.40
C VAL A 98 -10.66 -4.57 -25.88
N ASP A 99 -10.99 -4.02 -27.05
CA ASP A 99 -10.33 -2.81 -27.57
C ASP A 99 -10.50 -1.62 -26.62
N ARG A 100 -11.72 -1.36 -26.12
CA ARG A 100 -11.98 -0.32 -25.12
C ARG A 100 -11.16 -0.53 -23.85
N ASN A 101 -11.11 -1.76 -23.35
CA ASN A 101 -10.33 -2.07 -22.15
C ASN A 101 -8.83 -1.88 -22.38
N GLN A 102 -8.31 -2.20 -23.56
CA GLN A 102 -6.92 -1.92 -23.91
C GLN A 102 -6.65 -0.42 -23.93
N GLU A 103 -7.52 0.39 -24.54
CA GLU A 103 -7.41 1.84 -24.54
C GLU A 103 -7.42 2.40 -23.12
N LEU A 104 -8.36 1.97 -22.27
CA LEU A 104 -8.44 2.36 -20.87
C LEU A 104 -7.16 1.99 -20.11
N LEU A 105 -6.61 0.80 -20.32
CA LEU A 105 -5.33 0.40 -19.73
C LEU A 105 -4.18 1.31 -20.18
N THR A 106 -4.15 1.73 -21.44
CA THR A 106 -3.13 2.70 -21.89
C THR A 106 -3.32 4.08 -21.26
N GLN A 107 -4.56 4.51 -21.03
CA GLN A 107 -4.84 5.77 -20.34
C GLN A 107 -4.44 5.71 -18.87
N ILE A 108 -4.73 4.61 -18.18
CA ILE A 108 -4.32 4.38 -16.79
C ILE A 108 -2.79 4.48 -16.68
N LYS A 109 -2.04 3.78 -17.54
CA LYS A 109 -0.56 3.85 -17.54
C LYS A 109 -0.05 5.28 -17.75
N LYS A 110 -0.64 6.03 -18.69
CA LYS A 110 -0.28 7.45 -18.90
C LYS A 110 -0.61 8.34 -17.69
N LEU A 111 -1.69 8.04 -16.96
CA LEU A 111 -2.04 8.76 -15.74
C LEU A 111 -1.07 8.43 -14.61
N GLU A 112 -0.66 7.17 -14.47
CA GLU A 112 0.37 6.73 -13.52
C GLU A 112 1.72 7.41 -13.79
N GLU A 113 2.18 7.40 -15.04
CA GLU A 113 3.43 8.09 -15.45
C GLU A 113 3.39 9.58 -15.11
N ARG A 114 2.27 10.26 -15.39
CA ARG A 114 2.08 11.68 -15.04
C ARG A 114 1.99 11.91 -13.54
N ALA A 115 1.47 10.97 -12.78
CA ALA A 115 1.42 11.05 -11.32
C ALA A 115 2.83 10.94 -10.73
N GLU A 116 3.63 10.00 -11.23
CA GLU A 116 5.04 9.88 -10.82
C GLU A 116 5.87 11.12 -11.19
N GLU A 117 5.70 11.66 -12.40
CA GLU A 117 6.39 12.88 -12.81
C GLU A 117 6.04 14.06 -11.90
N ARG A 118 4.74 14.21 -11.57
CA ARG A 118 4.27 15.24 -10.65
C ARG A 118 4.87 15.08 -9.27
N GLN A 119 4.91 13.86 -8.73
CA GLN A 119 5.53 13.59 -7.44
C GLN A 119 7.01 13.97 -7.45
N ARG A 120 7.77 13.59 -8.50
CA ARG A 120 9.18 13.96 -8.63
C ARG A 120 9.38 15.47 -8.68
N LEU A 121 8.51 16.19 -9.41
CA LEU A 121 8.56 17.64 -9.49
C LEU A 121 8.21 18.30 -8.15
N GLU A 122 7.22 17.78 -7.42
CA GLU A 122 6.87 18.26 -6.08
C GLU A 122 8.03 18.06 -5.09
N GLU A 123 8.69 16.91 -5.11
CA GLU A 123 9.89 16.65 -4.30
C GLU A 123 11.03 17.62 -4.63
N GLN A 124 11.29 17.86 -5.92
CA GLN A 124 12.29 18.85 -6.35
C GLN A 124 11.93 20.27 -5.90
N ASN A 125 10.65 20.64 -6.00
CA ASN A 125 10.18 21.96 -5.59
C ASN A 125 10.34 22.15 -4.07
N ASN A 126 9.97 21.16 -3.27
CA ASN A 126 10.16 21.18 -1.82
C ASN A 126 11.64 21.35 -1.41
N ILE A 127 12.56 20.69 -2.11
CA ILE A 127 14.01 20.84 -1.87
C ILE A 127 14.46 22.26 -2.22
N LEU A 128 14.00 22.82 -3.34
CA LEU A 128 14.33 24.17 -3.76
C LEU A 128 13.76 25.23 -2.81
N GLU A 129 12.52 25.05 -2.35
CA GLU A 129 11.90 25.92 -1.34
C GLU A 129 12.66 25.89 -0.03
N MET A 130 13.00 24.71 0.49
CA MET A 130 13.82 24.57 1.70
C MET A 130 15.18 25.26 1.54
N ARG A 131 15.81 25.12 0.36
CA ARG A 131 17.09 25.77 0.06
C ARG A 131 16.95 27.29 0.02
N LEU A 132 15.91 27.81 -0.61
CA LEU A 132 15.61 29.23 -0.66
C LEU A 132 15.33 29.79 0.74
N GLU A 133 14.56 29.09 1.56
CA GLU A 133 14.29 29.49 2.94
C GLU A 133 15.58 29.56 3.76
N ARG A 134 16.46 28.56 3.62
CA ARG A 134 17.77 28.55 4.27
C ARG A 134 18.62 29.76 3.84
N HIS A 135 18.66 30.07 2.55
CA HIS A 135 19.39 31.24 2.03
C HIS A 135 18.78 32.56 2.54
N ASN A 136 17.45 32.67 2.58
CA ASN A 136 16.76 33.84 3.16
C ASN A 136 17.10 34.03 4.65
N LEU A 137 17.17 32.95 5.43
CA LEU A 137 17.59 33.00 6.84
C LEU A 137 19.05 33.42 7.02
N GLN A 138 19.90 33.20 6.00
CA GLN A 138 21.29 33.67 5.97
C GLN A 138 21.42 35.12 5.51
N GLY A 139 20.32 35.74 5.07
CA GLY A 139 20.28 37.13 4.60
C GLY A 139 20.55 37.28 3.10
N ASP A 140 20.49 36.20 2.32
CA ASP A 140 20.53 36.30 0.87
C ASP A 140 19.27 36.98 0.33
N TYR A 141 19.42 37.73 -0.75
CA TYR A 141 18.35 38.52 -1.35
C TYR A 141 18.43 38.48 -2.87
N ASP A 142 17.27 38.63 -3.51
CA ASP A 142 17.16 38.74 -4.97
C ASP A 142 17.59 40.16 -5.42
N PRO A 143 18.67 40.31 -6.20
CA PRO A 143 19.16 41.62 -6.63
C PRO A 143 18.24 42.34 -7.63
N VAL A 144 17.30 41.64 -8.26
CA VAL A 144 16.31 42.24 -9.17
C VAL A 144 15.19 42.92 -8.38
N LYS A 145 14.80 42.33 -7.24
CA LYS A 145 13.70 42.83 -6.40
C LYS A 145 14.16 43.73 -5.26
N THR A 146 15.33 43.46 -4.71
CA THR A 146 15.78 44.06 -3.46
C THR A 146 17.16 44.69 -3.65
N ARG A 147 17.27 45.97 -3.31
CA ARG A 147 18.54 46.68 -3.25
C ARG A 147 18.91 46.94 -1.79
N VAL A 148 20.08 46.48 -1.37
CA VAL A 148 20.60 46.73 -0.03
C VAL A 148 21.35 48.05 -0.01
N LEU A 149 20.97 48.92 0.92
CA LEU A 149 21.60 50.23 1.12
C LEU A 149 22.16 50.30 2.55
N HIS A 150 23.31 50.93 2.70
CA HIS A 150 23.87 51.27 4.01
C HIS A 150 24.54 52.65 3.95
N LEU A 151 24.72 53.27 5.12
CA LEU A 151 25.42 54.55 5.21
C LEU A 151 26.87 54.38 4.76
N LYS A 152 27.36 55.33 3.94
CA LYS A 152 28.76 55.37 3.47
C LYS A 152 29.74 55.49 4.64
N VAL A 153 29.36 56.26 5.66
CA VAL A 153 30.08 56.38 6.93
C VAL A 153 29.27 55.59 7.97
N ASN A 154 29.68 54.35 8.22
CA ASN A 154 29.09 53.52 9.27
C ASN A 154 30.12 53.22 10.37
N PRO A 155 29.69 52.88 11.59
CA PRO A 155 30.60 52.56 12.69
C PRO A 155 31.63 51.49 12.35
N THR A 156 31.26 50.49 11.55
CA THR A 156 32.16 49.42 11.10
C THR A 156 33.28 49.93 10.18
N ALA A 157 32.98 50.87 9.28
CA ALA A 157 33.95 51.46 8.36
C ALA A 157 34.94 52.34 9.13
N ILE A 158 34.45 53.11 10.11
CA ILE A 158 35.30 53.90 11.02
C ILE A 158 36.24 52.97 11.79
N ALA A 159 35.71 51.94 12.45
CA ALA A 159 36.53 50.98 13.20
C ALA A 159 37.56 50.24 12.32
N LYS A 160 37.20 49.93 11.06
CA LYS A 160 38.13 49.33 10.09
C LYS A 160 39.25 50.30 9.72
N GLN A 161 38.93 51.58 9.53
CA GLN A 161 39.92 52.62 9.23
C GLN A 161 40.86 52.89 10.40
N GLU A 162 40.34 52.99 11.63
CA GLU A 162 41.15 53.15 12.84
C GLU A 162 42.11 51.97 13.02
N ARG A 163 41.61 50.74 12.88
CA ARG A 163 42.45 49.53 12.91
C ARG A 163 43.53 49.56 11.83
N GLN A 164 43.22 50.04 10.63
CA GLN A 164 44.20 50.16 9.55
C GLN A 164 45.33 51.14 9.94
N GLN A 165 44.96 52.30 10.48
CA GLN A 165 45.92 53.31 10.94
C GLN A 165 46.80 52.81 12.09
N GLU A 166 46.22 52.08 13.05
CA GLU A 166 46.96 51.48 14.15
C GLU A 166 47.97 50.43 13.65
N VAL A 167 47.56 49.57 12.72
CA VAL A 167 48.46 48.58 12.10
C VAL A 167 49.59 49.27 11.34
N GLU A 168 49.32 50.37 10.64
CA GLU A 168 50.33 51.16 9.94
C GLU A 168 51.31 51.83 10.91
N ALA A 169 50.81 52.42 12.00
CA ALA A 169 51.65 53.02 13.04
C ALA A 169 52.56 51.96 13.71
N LEU A 170 52.00 50.80 14.05
CA LEU A 170 52.77 49.68 14.61
C LEU A 170 53.83 49.18 13.62
N ARG A 171 53.51 49.10 12.32
CA ARG A 171 54.50 48.72 11.29
C ARG A 171 55.63 49.72 11.16
N GLN A 172 55.33 51.01 11.25
CA GLN A 172 56.34 52.07 11.24
C GLN A 172 57.23 51.96 12.47
N GLU A 173 56.65 51.75 13.65
CA GLU A 173 57.41 51.60 14.89
C GLU A 173 58.28 50.34 14.88
N VAL A 174 57.77 49.22 14.38
CA VAL A 174 58.56 48.00 14.20
C VAL A 174 59.72 48.23 13.23
N THR A 175 59.50 48.96 12.13
CA THR A 175 60.57 49.31 11.19
C THR A 175 61.62 50.17 11.88
N ARG A 176 61.21 51.21 12.61
CA ARG A 176 62.09 52.10 13.37
C ARG A 176 62.92 51.34 14.40
N LEU A 177 62.28 50.47 15.19
CA LEU A 177 62.94 49.63 16.17
C LEU A 177 63.92 48.64 15.52
N ARG A 178 63.55 48.05 14.38
CA ARG A 178 64.45 47.18 13.60
C ARG A 178 65.67 47.93 13.09
N ASP A 179 65.52 49.16 12.62
CA ASP A 179 66.63 49.99 12.17
C ASP A 179 67.53 50.41 13.34
N LEU A 180 66.94 50.72 14.49
CA LEU A 180 67.70 51.01 15.71
C LEU A 180 68.51 49.79 16.17
N VAL A 181 67.90 48.61 16.23
CA VAL A 181 68.59 47.36 16.58
C VAL A 181 69.71 47.07 15.57
N ARG A 182 69.46 47.25 14.27
CA ARG A 182 70.48 47.08 13.23
C ARG A 182 71.66 48.04 13.45
N SER A 183 71.39 49.31 13.79
CA SER A 183 72.42 50.31 14.07
C SER A 183 73.27 49.95 15.30
N LEU A 184 72.63 49.45 16.37
CA LEU A 184 73.30 48.99 17.59
C LEU A 184 74.14 47.74 17.35
N GLN A 185 73.63 46.79 16.56
CA GLN A 185 74.36 45.59 16.16
C GLN A 185 75.54 45.91 15.24
N SER A 186 75.41 46.92 14.36
CA SER A 186 76.54 47.40 13.53
C SER A 186 77.55 48.26 14.31
N GLY A 187 77.12 48.93 15.38
CA GLY A 187 77.98 49.70 16.28
C GLY A 187 78.64 48.87 17.39
N GLY A 188 78.15 47.65 17.62
CA GLY A 188 78.61 46.72 18.67
C GLY A 188 79.60 45.64 18.18
N ALA A 189 80.38 45.92 17.14
CA ALA A 189 81.39 44.99 16.63
C ALA A 189 82.80 45.35 17.15
N VAL A 190 82.99 45.51 18.47
CA VAL A 190 84.32 45.42 19.10
C VAL A 190 84.19 44.86 20.52
N GLY A 191 84.66 43.62 20.70
CA GLY A 191 85.41 43.22 21.89
C GLY A 191 84.70 42.50 23.05
N HIS A 192 85.32 41.39 23.46
CA HIS A 192 85.39 40.82 24.82
C HIS A 192 84.15 40.06 25.33
N SER A 193 84.19 38.72 25.35
CA SER A 193 84.85 37.80 26.30
C SER A 193 84.00 37.49 27.54
N GLN A 194 83.56 36.24 27.59
CA GLN A 194 83.61 35.29 28.72
C GLN A 194 83.43 35.78 30.18
N ASP A 195 82.49 35.08 30.85
CA ASP A 195 82.25 34.92 32.29
C ASP A 195 81.92 36.14 33.15
N ASP A 196 80.67 36.20 33.65
CA ASP A 196 80.45 35.97 35.08
C ASP A 196 78.97 35.84 35.46
N THR A 197 78.63 34.64 35.93
CA THR A 197 77.82 34.33 37.11
C THR A 197 77.05 35.48 37.78
N HIS A 198 75.78 35.68 37.42
CA HIS A 198 74.75 36.09 38.37
C HIS A 198 73.40 35.51 37.97
N ASN A 199 72.94 34.57 38.78
CA ASN A 199 71.56 34.13 38.85
C ASN A 199 70.76 35.20 39.63
N PRO A 200 69.82 35.93 39.02
CA PRO A 200 68.63 36.30 39.73
C PRO A 200 67.62 35.19 39.41
N SER A 201 67.32 34.37 40.41
CA SER A 201 66.08 33.62 40.44
C SER A 201 64.92 34.62 40.47
N PHE A 202 64.63 35.22 39.32
CA PHE A 202 63.40 35.92 39.04
C PHE A 202 62.36 34.83 38.88
N SER A 203 61.87 34.38 40.03
CA SER A 203 60.55 33.75 40.14
C SER A 203 59.53 34.82 39.71
N LEU A 204 59.44 35.04 38.40
CA LEU A 204 58.21 35.49 37.78
C LEU A 204 57.22 34.37 38.06
N SER A 205 56.51 34.51 39.18
CA SER A 205 55.11 34.13 39.21
C SER A 205 54.47 34.93 38.08
N LEU A 206 54.55 34.37 36.88
CA LEU A 206 53.87 34.88 35.72
C LEU A 206 52.40 34.74 36.10
N ALA A 207 51.79 35.86 36.51
CA ALA A 207 50.34 35.96 36.61
C ALA A 207 49.78 35.27 35.36
N PRO A 208 48.76 34.40 35.50
CA PRO A 208 48.28 33.59 34.37
C PRO A 208 48.10 34.55 33.21
N SER A 209 48.85 34.32 32.11
CA SER A 209 48.82 35.23 30.97
C SER A 209 47.35 35.44 30.60
N LYS A 210 46.98 36.65 30.17
CA LYS A 210 45.57 36.96 29.82
C LYS A 210 44.94 35.87 28.94
N GLU A 211 45.75 35.27 28.08
CA GLU A 211 45.43 34.11 27.24
C GLU A 211 45.04 32.84 28.02
N VAL A 212 45.76 32.46 29.09
CA VAL A 212 45.39 31.32 29.95
C VAL A 212 44.09 31.59 30.71
N LEU A 213 43.85 32.84 31.09
CA LEU A 213 42.61 33.27 31.74
C LEU A 213 41.41 33.24 30.77
N ASP A 214 41.62 33.71 29.54
CA ASP A 214 40.63 33.68 28.47
C ASP A 214 40.32 32.23 28.01
N LEU A 215 41.34 31.37 27.92
CA LEU A 215 41.17 29.94 27.62
C LEU A 215 40.42 29.19 28.73
N ARG A 216 40.69 29.48 30.01
CA ARG A 216 39.93 28.93 31.14
C ARG A 216 38.47 29.36 31.07
N LYS A 217 38.21 30.63 30.80
CA LYS A 217 36.85 31.16 30.61
C LYS A 217 36.14 30.49 29.42
N GLN A 218 36.86 30.22 28.34
CA GLN A 218 36.31 29.51 27.18
C GLN A 218 36.00 28.05 27.51
N MET A 219 36.86 27.35 28.25
CA MET A 219 36.64 25.98 28.72
C MET A 219 35.43 25.88 29.64
N GLU A 220 35.32 26.77 30.64
CA GLU A 220 34.13 26.86 31.51
C GLU A 220 32.85 27.14 30.71
N SER A 221 32.92 28.04 29.71
CA SER A 221 31.77 28.32 28.85
C SER A 221 31.36 27.12 27.98
N SER A 222 32.34 26.31 27.54
CA SER A 222 32.12 25.11 26.74
C SER A 222 31.57 23.97 27.60
N GLU A 223 32.10 23.79 28.81
CA GLU A 223 31.60 22.83 29.79
C GLU A 223 30.16 23.15 30.19
N LEU A 224 29.84 24.42 30.47
CA LEU A 224 28.48 24.87 30.76
C LEU A 224 27.54 24.63 29.57
N ARG A 225 28.01 24.87 28.33
CA ARG A 225 27.23 24.56 27.12
C ARG A 225 26.97 23.06 27.00
N ASN A 226 27.96 22.22 27.25
CA ASN A 226 27.82 20.76 27.23
C ASN A 226 26.90 20.26 28.34
N GLN A 227 26.94 20.86 29.53
CA GLN A 227 26.04 20.54 30.64
C GLN A 227 24.59 20.89 30.28
N ARG A 228 24.33 22.10 29.78
CA ARG A 228 23.01 22.50 29.27
C ARG A 228 22.52 21.59 28.16
N LEU A 229 23.41 21.16 27.26
CA LEU A 229 23.05 20.22 26.19
C LEU A 229 22.65 18.85 26.74
N LYS A 230 23.36 18.32 27.75
CA LYS A 230 22.99 17.08 28.45
C LYS A 230 21.64 17.22 29.14
N GLU A 231 21.37 18.34 29.81
CA GLU A 231 20.08 18.62 30.45
C GLU A 231 18.93 18.67 29.43
N VAL A 232 19.13 19.35 28.30
CA VAL A 232 18.13 19.43 27.23
C VAL A 232 17.90 18.05 26.62
N PHE A 233 18.96 17.27 26.37
CA PHE A 233 18.86 15.91 25.85
C PHE A 233 18.09 15.00 26.82
N GLN A 234 18.43 15.02 28.11
CA GLN A 234 17.72 14.27 29.15
C GLN A 234 16.24 14.66 29.20
N ARG A 235 15.94 15.97 29.17
CA ARG A 235 14.56 16.47 29.15
C ARG A 235 13.80 15.98 27.92
N LYS A 236 14.42 16.01 26.74
CA LYS A 236 13.81 15.57 25.49
C LYS A 236 13.59 14.05 25.42
N ILE A 237 14.54 13.27 25.92
CA ILE A 237 14.36 11.82 26.05
C ILE A 237 13.25 11.50 27.05
N GLN A 238 13.19 12.20 28.19
CA GLN A 238 12.13 12.00 29.17
C GLN A 238 10.75 12.36 28.60
N GLU A 239 10.65 13.47 27.86
CA GLU A 239 9.44 13.89 27.13
C GLU A 239 9.01 12.79 26.15
N PHE A 240 9.93 12.31 25.31
CA PHE A 240 9.66 11.22 24.35
C PHE A 240 9.21 9.93 25.04
N ARG A 241 9.90 9.52 26.11
CA ARG A 241 9.52 8.34 26.92
C ARG A 241 8.12 8.48 27.52
N THR A 242 7.77 9.67 27.99
CA THR A 242 6.44 9.96 28.54
C THR A 242 5.37 9.84 27.45
N VAL A 243 5.62 10.38 26.25
CA VAL A 243 4.71 10.26 25.11
C VAL A 243 4.55 8.79 24.70
N CYS A 244 5.64 8.03 24.59
CA CYS A 244 5.56 6.59 24.30
C CYS A 244 4.75 5.83 25.35
N TYR A 245 4.97 6.11 26.63
CA TYR A 245 4.23 5.48 27.73
C TYR A 245 2.72 5.74 27.62
N VAL A 246 2.32 6.98 27.36
CA VAL A 246 0.90 7.36 27.24
C VAL A 246 0.25 6.76 25.97
N LEU A 247 0.98 6.72 24.85
CA LEU A 247 0.43 6.26 23.57
C LEU A 247 0.38 4.74 23.43
N THR A 248 1.43 4.03 23.88
CA THR A 248 1.56 2.58 23.67
C THR A 248 1.25 1.77 24.93
N GLY A 249 1.23 2.42 26.09
CA GLY A 249 1.11 1.75 27.38
C GLY A 249 2.40 1.11 27.88
N TYR A 250 3.56 1.37 27.26
CA TYR A 250 4.84 0.80 27.67
C TYR A 250 5.86 1.85 28.10
N GLN A 251 6.40 1.67 29.31
CA GLN A 251 7.56 2.42 29.79
C GLN A 251 8.82 1.71 29.31
N ILE A 252 9.58 2.39 28.44
CA ILE A 252 10.84 1.87 27.88
C ILE A 252 12.02 2.44 28.67
N ASP A 253 12.74 1.59 29.39
CA ASP A 253 13.93 1.91 30.17
C ASP A 253 15.19 1.27 29.55
N ILE A 254 16.29 2.00 29.56
CA ILE A 254 17.60 1.48 29.13
C ILE A 254 18.30 0.91 30.36
N THR A 255 18.58 -0.39 30.38
CA THR A 255 19.17 -1.07 31.55
C THR A 255 20.70 -1.15 31.44
N THR A 256 21.18 -1.97 30.52
CA THR A 256 22.59 -2.13 30.16
C THR A 256 22.78 -1.84 28.67
N GLU A 257 24.03 -1.85 28.19
CA GLU A 257 24.30 -1.62 26.78
C GLU A 257 23.53 -2.61 25.90
N ASN A 258 22.71 -2.06 24.99
CA ASN A 258 21.85 -2.78 24.06
C ASN A 258 20.67 -3.55 24.69
N GLN A 259 20.29 -3.26 25.94
CA GLN A 259 19.13 -3.89 26.59
C GLN A 259 18.08 -2.87 27.00
N TYR A 260 16.84 -3.12 26.58
CA TYR A 260 15.67 -2.28 26.78
C TYR A 260 14.64 -3.03 27.62
N ARG A 261 14.31 -2.50 28.78
CA ARG A 261 13.25 -3.01 29.64
C ARG A 261 11.95 -2.30 29.29
N LEU A 262 10.90 -3.07 29.04
CA LEU A 262 9.55 -2.60 28.82
C LEU A 262 8.69 -3.01 30.01
N THR A 263 8.09 -2.02 30.66
CA THR A 263 7.10 -2.23 31.73
C THR A 263 5.76 -1.74 31.23
N SER A 264 4.73 -2.59 31.30
CA SER A 264 3.37 -2.23 30.89
C SER A 264 2.70 -1.34 31.95
N VAL A 265 1.83 -0.42 31.53
CA VAL A 265 0.89 0.31 32.42
C VAL A 265 -0.01 -0.66 33.19
N TYR A 266 -0.36 -1.78 32.55
CA TYR A 266 -1.29 -2.78 33.06
C TYR A 266 -0.57 -3.96 33.71
N ALA A 267 0.68 -3.78 34.16
CA ALA A 267 1.43 -4.82 34.84
C ALA A 267 0.77 -5.20 36.19
N GLU A 268 0.57 -6.49 36.43
CA GLU A 268 -0.05 -7.00 37.66
C GLU A 268 0.92 -6.92 38.85
N HIS A 269 2.22 -7.13 38.59
CA HIS A 269 3.29 -7.03 39.57
C HIS A 269 4.37 -6.02 39.17
N MET A 270 5.05 -5.43 40.18
CA MET A 270 6.12 -4.45 39.95
C MET A 270 7.32 -5.03 39.18
N ASP A 271 7.50 -6.35 39.24
CA ASP A 271 8.59 -7.06 38.59
C ASP A 271 8.25 -7.54 37.16
N ASP A 272 6.99 -7.40 36.74
CA ASP A 272 6.52 -7.81 35.42
C ASP A 272 7.08 -6.88 34.35
N SER A 273 8.17 -7.33 33.74
CA SER A 273 8.86 -6.59 32.70
C SER A 273 9.37 -7.49 31.59
N LEU A 274 9.30 -6.97 30.37
CA LEU A 274 9.82 -7.58 29.16
C LEU A 274 11.20 -7.00 28.87
N LEU A 275 12.18 -7.85 28.62
CA LEU A 275 13.54 -7.41 28.35
C LEU A 275 13.90 -7.71 26.89
N PHE A 276 14.20 -6.67 26.12
CA PHE A 276 14.62 -6.79 24.73
C PHE A 276 16.10 -6.44 24.59
N LYS A 277 16.85 -7.30 23.87
CA LYS A 277 18.24 -7.06 23.53
C LYS A 277 18.36 -6.75 22.03
N LYS A 278 19.08 -5.69 21.68
CA LYS A 278 19.43 -5.42 20.27
C LYS A 278 20.50 -6.43 19.84
N SER A 279 20.14 -7.31 18.91
CA SER A 279 21.01 -8.28 18.27
C SER A 279 21.54 -7.70 16.96
N GLY A 280 22.86 -7.52 16.88
CA GLY A 280 23.55 -6.97 15.71
C GLY A 280 24.73 -6.05 16.09
N PRO A 281 25.73 -5.90 15.21
CA PRO A 281 26.88 -5.04 15.50
C PRO A 281 26.42 -3.60 15.72
N ALA A 282 26.91 -2.99 16.80
CA ALA A 282 26.67 -1.59 17.17
C ALA A 282 27.41 -0.65 16.20
N GLY A 283 26.94 -0.59 14.95
CA GLY A 283 27.41 0.33 13.93
C GLY A 283 26.28 1.28 13.48
N PRO A 284 26.61 2.53 13.09
CA PRO A 284 25.62 3.43 12.49
C PRO A 284 25.22 2.86 11.12
N GLY A 285 23.99 2.35 11.00
CA GLY A 285 23.44 1.81 9.75
C GLY A 285 23.04 0.33 9.77
N SER A 286 23.24 -0.39 10.88
CA SER A 286 22.64 -1.72 11.04
C SER A 286 21.24 -1.60 11.65
N ASN A 287 20.23 -2.09 10.93
CA ASN A 287 18.89 -2.33 11.48
C ASN A 287 18.99 -3.52 12.45
N GLY A 288 19.56 -3.30 13.63
CA GLY A 288 19.70 -4.34 14.65
C GLY A 288 18.34 -4.94 14.96
N SER A 289 18.22 -6.25 14.86
CA SER A 289 16.99 -6.96 15.21
C SER A 289 16.84 -6.97 16.73
N MET A 290 15.64 -6.67 17.22
CA MET A 290 15.36 -6.76 18.66
C MET A 290 14.98 -8.21 19.01
N GLN A 291 15.61 -8.77 20.04
CA GLN A 291 15.36 -10.13 20.52
C GLN A 291 14.81 -10.07 21.95
N LEU A 292 13.69 -10.75 22.20
CA LEU A 292 13.14 -10.90 23.55
C LEU A 292 14.02 -11.85 24.37
N MET A 293 14.34 -11.44 25.60
CA MET A 293 15.02 -12.27 26.59
C MET A 293 14.00 -12.92 27.52
N GLU A 294 14.33 -14.12 27.99
CA GLU A 294 13.50 -14.85 28.93
C GLU A 294 13.51 -14.17 30.30
N THR A 295 12.38 -13.57 30.67
CA THR A 295 12.05 -13.11 32.04
C THR A 295 10.97 -14.00 32.62
N GLU A 296 10.76 -13.97 33.95
CA GLU A 296 9.65 -14.71 34.59
C GLU A 296 8.29 -14.33 33.98
N PHE A 297 8.10 -13.04 33.70
CA PHE A 297 6.92 -12.55 32.97
C PHE A 297 6.87 -13.03 31.51
N SER A 298 8.00 -13.07 30.80
CA SER A 298 8.02 -13.60 29.42
C SER A 298 7.61 -15.07 29.34
N LYS A 299 7.84 -15.87 30.38
CA LYS A 299 7.43 -17.29 30.40
C LYS A 299 5.92 -17.47 30.45
N THR A 300 5.19 -16.55 31.09
CA THR A 300 3.72 -16.63 31.17
C THR A 300 3.05 -16.33 29.82
N LEU A 301 3.75 -15.61 28.93
CA LEU A 301 3.27 -15.19 27.60
C LEU A 301 3.73 -16.14 26.47
N GLY A 302 4.12 -17.38 26.78
CA GLY A 302 4.75 -18.30 25.83
C GLY A 302 3.95 -18.53 24.54
N GLU A 303 2.62 -18.62 24.62
CA GLU A 303 1.75 -18.80 23.43
C GLU A 303 1.78 -17.57 22.51
N MET A 304 1.71 -16.37 23.07
CA MET A 304 1.80 -15.11 22.31
C MET A 304 3.20 -14.90 21.71
N VAL A 305 4.25 -15.32 22.43
CA VAL A 305 5.63 -15.29 21.90
C VAL A 305 5.74 -16.23 20.69
N ALA A 306 5.22 -17.45 20.79
CA ALA A 306 5.23 -18.42 19.69
C ALA A 306 4.48 -17.90 18.46
N LEU A 307 3.29 -17.34 18.65
CA LEU A 307 2.49 -16.85 17.54
C LEU A 307 3.05 -15.55 16.93
N HIS A 308 3.33 -14.53 17.74
CA HIS A 308 3.66 -13.20 17.22
C HIS A 308 5.17 -12.99 16.96
N LEU A 309 6.07 -13.52 17.80
CA LEU A 309 7.51 -13.40 17.57
C LEU A 309 8.07 -14.50 16.66
N HIS A 310 7.67 -15.76 16.83
CA HIS A 310 8.24 -16.85 16.03
C HIS A 310 7.55 -17.00 14.66
N HIS A 311 6.21 -17.02 14.63
CA HIS A 311 5.48 -17.22 13.37
C HIS A 311 5.35 -15.91 12.56
N GLN A 312 4.80 -14.86 13.17
CA GLN A 312 4.56 -13.58 12.47
C GLN A 312 5.80 -12.67 12.41
N LYS A 313 6.84 -12.93 13.21
CA LYS A 313 8.07 -12.13 13.29
C LYS A 313 7.84 -10.63 13.49
N SER A 314 6.81 -10.27 14.26
CA SER A 314 6.39 -8.89 14.47
C SER A 314 6.30 -8.54 15.95
N ILE A 315 7.25 -7.72 16.42
CA ILE A 315 7.26 -7.19 17.79
C ILE A 315 6.07 -6.26 18.05
N PRO A 316 5.67 -5.36 17.12
CA PRO A 316 4.48 -4.54 17.33
C PRO A 316 3.21 -5.37 17.49
N ALA A 317 3.04 -6.46 16.73
CA ALA A 317 1.90 -7.36 16.88
C ALA A 317 1.89 -8.03 18.26
N PHE A 318 3.05 -8.52 18.70
CA PHE A 318 3.22 -9.09 20.03
C PHE A 318 2.86 -8.12 21.15
N LEU A 319 3.48 -6.93 21.17
CA LEU A 319 3.25 -5.94 22.22
C LEU A 319 1.79 -5.51 22.27
N SER A 320 1.12 -5.40 21.11
CA SER A 320 -0.30 -5.08 21.03
C SER A 320 -1.16 -6.18 21.65
N ALA A 321 -0.88 -7.46 21.33
CA ALA A 321 -1.60 -8.59 21.90
C ALA A 321 -1.42 -8.67 23.43
N VAL A 322 -0.20 -8.48 23.92
CA VAL A 322 0.11 -8.44 25.36
C VAL A 322 -0.62 -7.29 26.05
N THR A 323 -0.66 -6.09 25.44
CA THR A 323 -1.40 -4.96 26.00
C THR A 323 -2.89 -5.25 26.12
N LEU A 324 -3.50 -5.86 25.11
CA LEU A 324 -4.92 -6.23 25.13
C LEU A 324 -5.22 -7.31 26.18
N ASP A 325 -4.35 -8.31 26.33
CA ASP A 325 -4.51 -9.36 27.35
C ASP A 325 -4.38 -8.79 28.77
N LEU A 326 -3.33 -8.01 29.05
CA LEU A 326 -3.14 -7.37 30.36
C LEU A 326 -4.30 -6.43 30.70
N PHE A 327 -4.76 -5.64 29.72
CA PHE A 327 -5.93 -4.79 29.90
C PHE A 327 -7.19 -5.61 30.21
N SER A 328 -7.43 -6.69 29.46
CA SER A 328 -8.55 -7.60 29.70
C SER A 328 -8.53 -8.14 31.14
N ARG A 329 -7.38 -8.65 31.60
CA ARG A 329 -7.22 -9.17 32.97
C ARG A 329 -7.46 -8.12 34.05
N GLN A 330 -7.06 -6.88 33.79
CA GLN A 330 -7.29 -5.78 34.73
C GLN A 330 -8.77 -5.32 34.77
N THR A 331 -9.49 -5.46 33.66
CA THR A 331 -10.92 -5.11 33.55
C THR A 331 -11.88 -6.24 33.92
N THR A 332 -11.41 -7.49 34.03
CA THR A 332 -12.18 -8.60 34.61
C THR A 332 -12.19 -8.49 36.13
N VAL A 333 -12.96 -7.52 36.63
CA VAL A 333 -13.48 -7.48 38.01
C VAL A 333 -14.92 -7.98 38.01
#